data_AF-A0A224Z2P7-F1
#
_entry.id   AF-A0A224Z2P7-F1
#
_cell.length_a   1.000
_cell.length_b   1.000
_cell.length_c   1.000
_cell.angle_alpha   90.00
_cell.angle_beta   90.00
_cell.angle_gamma   90.00
#
_symmetry.space_group_name_H-M   'P 1'
#
loop_
_entity.id
_entity.type
_entity.pdbx_description
1 polymer ?
#
loop_
_entity_poly.entity_id
_entity_poly.type
_entity_poly.pdbx_seq_one_letter_code
_entity_poly.pdbx_strand_id
1 'polypeptide(L)'
;MTIITQPLTEKKLAKSPQAKPLVQHESGNEGDVEGSPVIVTMRARRVSTTTTLCVFFTAFLVLATGIVGGVFLYRQFTNYKVRHFRGWCGVPYVSDSKMPPVMGSEFLRQSSNGGYGSSPEVANSIVDPVRDNNIFQERFDLDLEYELYEEIEVPDFSHGRRGRFIHDFAANKTGIVDVEGRRCFVMPLNRSLVLPPHSLFDLIVKMRAGYYDVDTEIVRERMRVVTPPILDFRDVGYYITRECSSLPTYRLERMTVPVFKRSLGENDRATFVEFAGNKVGQIEIVNIKEAVGAGSSQA
;
A
#
# COMPACT_ATOMS: atom_id res chain seq x y z
N MET A 1 0.23 -29.23 -60.85
CA MET A 1 -0.49 -30.52 -60.77
C MET A 1 -0.67 -30.87 -59.30
N THR A 2 -1.92 -30.92 -58.86
CA THR A 2 -2.41 -31.29 -57.54
C THR A 2 -2.24 -32.79 -57.27
N ILE A 3 -1.73 -33.18 -56.09
CA ILE A 3 -2.04 -34.48 -55.48
C ILE A 3 -2.41 -34.24 -54.02
N ILE A 4 -3.63 -34.67 -53.71
CA ILE A 4 -4.39 -34.47 -52.48
C ILE A 4 -4.05 -35.61 -51.52
N THR A 5 -3.74 -35.29 -50.26
CA THR A 5 -3.58 -36.25 -49.17
C THR A 5 -4.94 -36.63 -48.56
N GLN A 6 -5.10 -37.92 -48.28
CA GLN A 6 -6.31 -38.55 -47.75
C GLN A 6 -6.48 -38.32 -46.23
N PRO A 7 -7.72 -38.30 -45.70
CA PRO A 7 -8.00 -38.27 -44.28
C PRO A 7 -8.15 -39.67 -43.66
N LEU A 8 -7.66 -39.82 -42.42
CA LEU A 8 -7.87 -40.96 -41.53
C LEU A 8 -9.26 -40.86 -40.87
N THR A 9 -10.12 -41.85 -41.12
CA THR A 9 -11.34 -42.12 -40.36
C THR A 9 -11.19 -43.44 -39.63
N GLU A 10 -11.23 -43.41 -38.29
CA GLU A 10 -11.24 -44.58 -37.43
C GLU A 10 -12.61 -45.30 -37.49
N LYS A 11 -12.57 -46.61 -37.77
CA LYS A 11 -13.73 -47.51 -37.71
C LYS A 11 -13.66 -48.39 -36.46
N LYS A 12 -14.85 -48.55 -35.89
CA LYS A 12 -15.30 -49.47 -34.83
C LYS A 12 -14.51 -50.80 -34.73
N LEU A 13 -14.04 -51.10 -33.53
CA LEU A 13 -13.61 -52.42 -33.09
C LEU A 13 -14.78 -53.14 -32.40
N ALA A 14 -15.34 -54.14 -33.07
CA ALA A 14 -16.29 -55.10 -32.50
C ALA A 14 -15.53 -56.31 -31.92
N LYS A 15 -16.00 -56.79 -30.78
CA LYS A 15 -15.41 -57.82 -29.91
C LYS A 15 -15.85 -59.23 -30.36
N SER A 16 -14.90 -60.16 -30.41
CA SER A 16 -15.06 -61.62 -30.67
C SER A 16 -14.77 -62.39 -29.35
N PRO A 17 -14.92 -63.73 -29.25
CA PRO A 17 -16.07 -64.59 -29.52
C PRO A 17 -16.51 -65.40 -28.26
N GLN A 18 -17.63 -66.11 -28.42
CA GLN A 18 -18.24 -67.04 -27.46
C GLN A 18 -17.36 -68.28 -27.19
N ALA A 19 -17.30 -68.70 -25.93
CA ALA A 19 -16.84 -70.03 -25.52
C ALA A 19 -18.04 -70.92 -25.18
N LYS A 20 -18.13 -72.09 -25.83
CA LYS A 20 -19.05 -73.20 -25.49
C LYS A 20 -18.50 -73.97 -24.28
N PRO A 21 -19.35 -74.66 -23.49
CA PRO A 21 -18.97 -75.91 -22.85
C PRO A 21 -19.76 -77.10 -23.43
N LEU A 22 -19.04 -78.21 -23.60
CA LEU A 22 -19.54 -79.56 -23.89
C LEU A 22 -19.90 -80.24 -22.58
N VAL A 23 -21.05 -80.92 -22.48
CA VAL A 23 -21.23 -82.27 -21.91
C VAL A 23 -22.60 -82.79 -22.38
N GLN A 24 -22.62 -83.99 -22.97
CA GLN A 24 -23.80 -84.82 -23.25
C GLN A 24 -24.07 -85.74 -22.06
N HIS A 25 -25.33 -85.86 -21.63
CA HIS A 25 -25.92 -87.15 -21.23
C HIS A 25 -27.46 -87.03 -21.27
N GLU A 26 -28.12 -87.94 -21.98
CA GLU A 26 -29.57 -88.14 -21.93
C GLU A 26 -29.95 -89.15 -20.83
N SER A 27 -31.25 -89.15 -20.53
CA SER A 27 -32.10 -90.14 -19.84
C SER A 27 -32.41 -89.94 -18.34
N GLY A 28 -33.71 -89.91 -18.03
CA GLY A 28 -34.26 -90.05 -16.68
C GLY A 28 -35.52 -89.21 -16.42
N ASN A 29 -36.66 -89.88 -16.24
CA ASN A 29 -38.00 -89.32 -16.03
C ASN A 29 -38.25 -88.87 -14.56
N GLU A 30 -39.19 -87.93 -14.41
CA GLU A 30 -40.03 -87.60 -13.23
C GLU A 30 -39.43 -87.03 -11.91
N GLY A 31 -40.03 -85.91 -11.46
CA GLY A 31 -39.99 -85.43 -10.08
C GLY A 31 -40.02 -83.90 -9.93
N ASP A 32 -41.19 -83.35 -9.58
CA ASP A 32 -41.42 -81.94 -9.19
C ASP A 32 -40.42 -81.41 -8.15
N VAL A 33 -39.77 -80.26 -8.40
CA VAL A 33 -39.56 -79.21 -7.38
C VAL A 33 -39.49 -77.83 -8.05
N GLU A 34 -40.43 -77.00 -7.61
CA GLU A 34 -40.60 -75.57 -7.76
C GLU A 34 -39.29 -74.74 -7.78
N GLY A 35 -39.06 -74.01 -8.87
CA GLY A 35 -37.93 -73.10 -9.03
C GLY A 35 -38.26 -72.00 -10.02
N SER A 36 -38.97 -70.96 -9.57
CA SER A 36 -39.17 -69.76 -10.37
C SER A 36 -37.82 -69.08 -10.65
N PRO A 37 -37.47 -68.76 -11.92
CA PRO A 37 -36.26 -68.00 -12.17
C PRO A 37 -36.46 -66.55 -11.68
N VAL A 38 -35.62 -66.12 -10.73
CA VAL A 38 -35.52 -64.72 -10.33
C VAL A 38 -34.93 -63.92 -11.50
N ILE A 39 -35.78 -63.27 -12.28
CA ILE A 39 -35.37 -62.33 -13.31
C ILE A 39 -34.98 -61.02 -12.63
N VAL A 40 -33.68 -60.79 -12.44
CA VAL A 40 -33.17 -59.50 -11.99
C VAL A 40 -33.18 -58.53 -13.18
N THR A 41 -34.28 -57.81 -13.37
CA THR A 41 -34.30 -56.68 -14.29
C THR A 41 -33.51 -55.52 -13.68
N MET A 42 -32.24 -55.34 -14.06
CA MET A 42 -31.54 -54.08 -13.80
C MET A 42 -32.22 -52.98 -14.60
N ARG A 43 -33.11 -52.22 -13.94
CA ARG A 43 -33.76 -51.05 -14.53
C ARG A 43 -32.72 -49.93 -14.60
N ALA A 44 -31.96 -49.86 -15.69
CA ALA A 44 -31.10 -48.72 -15.97
C ALA A 44 -31.99 -47.46 -16.05
N ARG A 45 -32.00 -46.66 -14.98
CA ARG A 45 -32.67 -45.35 -14.95
C ARG A 45 -31.97 -44.49 -16.00
N ARG A 46 -32.58 -44.32 -17.18
CA ARG A 46 -32.17 -43.30 -18.13
C ARG A 46 -32.32 -41.96 -17.43
N VAL A 47 -31.18 -41.34 -17.10
CA VAL A 47 -31.15 -39.98 -16.57
C VAL A 47 -31.85 -39.10 -17.59
N SER A 48 -32.91 -38.41 -17.17
CA SER A 48 -33.68 -37.56 -18.07
C SER A 48 -32.77 -36.44 -18.58
N THR A 49 -32.78 -36.20 -19.88
CA THR A 49 -32.03 -35.12 -20.53
C THR A 49 -32.33 -33.76 -19.87
N THR A 50 -33.56 -33.56 -19.39
CA THR A 50 -33.98 -32.39 -18.63
C THR A 50 -33.21 -32.22 -17.31
N THR A 51 -32.92 -33.31 -16.60
CA THR A 51 -32.15 -33.27 -15.35
C THR A 51 -30.71 -32.87 -15.62
N THR A 52 -30.11 -33.40 -16.69
CA THR A 52 -28.76 -33.02 -17.10
C THR A 52 -28.68 -31.55 -17.51
N LEU A 53 -29.66 -31.04 -18.27
CA LEU A 53 -29.74 -29.63 -18.65
C LEU A 53 -29.90 -28.69 -17.45
N CYS A 54 -30.71 -29.08 -16.46
CA CYS A 54 -30.90 -28.31 -15.23
C CYS A 54 -29.58 -28.17 -14.46
N VAL A 55 -28.79 -29.25 -14.35
CA VAL A 55 -27.49 -29.24 -13.68
C VAL A 55 -26.47 -28.34 -14.41
N PHE A 56 -26.45 -28.37 -15.75
CA PHE A 56 -25.58 -27.47 -16.51
C PHE A 56 -25.99 -26.00 -16.36
N PHE A 57 -27.29 -25.71 -16.34
CA PHE A 57 -27.78 -24.35 -16.16
C PHE A 57 -27.44 -23.81 -14.76
N THR A 58 -27.64 -24.61 -13.70
CA THR A 58 -27.25 -24.20 -12.34
C THR A 58 -25.74 -24.03 -12.21
N ALA A 59 -24.93 -24.91 -12.81
CA ALA A 59 -23.48 -24.76 -12.85
C ALA A 59 -23.05 -23.47 -13.57
N PHE A 60 -23.70 -23.13 -14.70
CA PHE A 60 -23.44 -21.90 -15.44
C PHE A 60 -23.83 -20.65 -14.64
N LEU A 61 -24.96 -20.68 -13.92
CA LEU A 61 -25.37 -19.57 -13.06
C LEU A 61 -24.39 -19.34 -11.91
N VAL A 62 -23.93 -20.41 -11.25
CA VAL A 62 -22.94 -20.31 -10.17
C VAL A 62 -21.61 -19.77 -10.69
N LEU A 63 -21.18 -20.20 -11.88
CA LEU A 63 -19.96 -19.70 -12.51
C LEU A 63 -20.10 -18.22 -12.91
N ALA A 64 -21.25 -17.84 -13.48
CA ALA A 64 -21.52 -16.46 -13.86
C ALA A 64 -21.56 -15.53 -12.65
N THR A 65 -22.22 -15.92 -11.55
CA THR A 65 -22.22 -15.11 -10.31
C THR A 65 -20.84 -15.03 -9.68
N GLY A 66 -20.05 -16.10 -9.74
CA GLY A 66 -18.65 -16.10 -9.29
C GLY A 66 -17.77 -15.15 -10.09
N ILE A 67 -17.88 -15.14 -11.42
CA ILE A 67 -17.13 -14.21 -12.29
C ILE A 67 -17.57 -12.77 -12.06
N VAL A 68 -18.88 -12.50 -12.06
CA VAL A 68 -19.41 -11.14 -11.87
C VAL A 68 -19.07 -10.61 -10.47
N GLY A 69 -19.24 -11.43 -9.43
CA GLY A 69 -18.85 -11.09 -8.07
C GLY A 69 -17.34 -10.87 -7.94
N GLY A 70 -16.53 -11.74 -8.55
CA GLY A 70 -15.08 -11.60 -8.61
C GLY A 70 -14.63 -10.31 -9.30
N VAL A 71 -15.23 -9.96 -10.45
CA VAL A 71 -14.93 -8.71 -11.17
C VAL A 71 -15.37 -7.49 -10.37
N PHE A 72 -16.53 -7.55 -9.72
CA PHE A 72 -17.02 -6.45 -8.89
C PHE A 72 -16.09 -6.21 -7.69
N LEU A 73 -15.70 -7.26 -6.98
CA LEU A 73 -14.74 -7.18 -5.89
C LEU A 73 -13.37 -6.73 -6.38
N TYR A 74 -12.88 -7.25 -7.51
CA TYR A 74 -11.61 -6.82 -8.09
C TYR A 74 -11.62 -5.32 -8.38
N ARG A 75 -12.65 -4.82 -9.07
CA ARG A 75 -12.80 -3.38 -9.35
C ARG A 75 -12.91 -2.55 -8.08
N GLN A 76 -13.66 -2.99 -7.08
CA GLN A 76 -13.80 -2.25 -5.83
C GLN A 76 -12.46 -2.17 -5.07
N PHE A 77 -11.73 -3.27 -4.98
CA PHE A 77 -10.43 -3.31 -4.31
C PHE A 77 -9.34 -2.57 -5.08
N THR A 78 -9.30 -2.68 -6.42
CA THR A 78 -8.32 -1.96 -7.23
C THR A 78 -8.61 -0.47 -7.20
N ASN A 79 -9.87 -0.05 -7.33
CA ASN A 79 -10.23 1.35 -7.27
C ASN A 79 -9.94 1.96 -5.90
N TYR A 80 -10.24 1.28 -4.79
CA TYR A 80 -9.94 1.81 -3.45
C TYR A 80 -8.43 1.98 -3.22
N LYS A 81 -7.61 1.00 -3.63
CA LYS A 81 -6.15 1.09 -3.53
C LYS A 81 -5.53 2.13 -4.45
N VAL A 82 -6.18 2.45 -5.57
CA VAL A 82 -5.71 3.46 -6.53
C VAL A 82 -6.16 4.87 -6.12
N ARG A 83 -7.24 5.01 -5.35
CA ARG A 83 -7.77 6.32 -4.90
C ARG A 83 -7.03 6.90 -3.70
N HIS A 84 -6.54 6.05 -2.82
CA HIS A 84 -5.79 6.49 -1.63
C HIS A 84 -4.59 5.59 -1.42
N PHE A 85 -3.42 6.19 -1.34
CA PHE A 85 -2.19 5.46 -1.07
C PHE A 85 -1.75 5.68 0.37
N ARG A 86 -1.59 4.58 1.12
CA ARG A 86 -0.93 4.58 2.42
C ARG A 86 0.31 3.71 2.39
N GLY A 87 1.44 4.28 2.78
CA GLY A 87 2.71 3.56 2.75
C GLY A 87 3.78 4.21 3.62
N TRP A 88 4.93 3.56 3.67
CA TRP A 88 6.14 4.12 4.25
C TRP A 88 7.25 4.22 3.20
N CYS A 89 8.12 5.21 3.36
CA CYS A 89 9.37 5.34 2.61
C CYS A 89 10.49 5.76 3.57
N GLY A 90 11.67 5.17 3.41
CA GLY A 90 12.87 5.57 4.14
C GLY A 90 13.70 6.50 3.27
N VAL A 91 14.05 7.68 3.78
CA VAL A 91 14.85 8.68 3.06
C VAL A 91 16.15 8.93 3.83
N PRO A 92 17.32 8.83 3.18
CA PRO A 92 18.57 9.17 3.82
C PRO A 92 18.67 10.68 4.07
N TYR A 93 19.13 11.02 5.25
CA TYR A 93 19.38 12.37 5.74
C TYR A 93 20.89 12.55 5.92
N VAL A 94 21.51 13.30 5.02
CA VAL A 94 22.93 13.63 5.10
C VAL A 94 23.07 15.08 5.54
N SER A 95 23.38 15.29 6.82
CA SER A 95 23.72 16.63 7.31
C SER A 95 25.08 17.08 6.77
N ASP A 96 25.23 18.37 6.47
CA ASP A 96 26.50 18.96 5.99
C ASP A 96 27.68 18.79 6.97
N SER A 97 27.40 18.36 8.20
CA SER A 97 28.41 18.02 9.20
C SER A 97 28.99 16.61 8.99
N LYS A 98 30.02 16.55 8.14
CA LYS A 98 31.05 15.49 8.06
C LYS A 98 30.57 14.06 7.70
N MET A 99 30.48 13.75 6.41
CA MET A 99 30.95 12.46 5.86
C MET A 99 31.08 12.56 4.33
N PRO A 100 32.07 11.88 3.71
CA PRO A 100 32.15 11.78 2.25
C PRO A 100 30.96 10.97 1.70
N PRO A 101 30.58 11.16 0.42
CA PRO A 101 29.42 10.51 -0.17
C PRO A 101 29.64 9.01 -0.20
N VAL A 102 28.81 8.25 0.53
CA VAL A 102 28.76 6.80 0.42
C VAL A 102 27.92 6.46 -0.81
N MET A 103 28.57 5.80 -1.75
CA MET A 103 28.05 5.28 -3.01
C MET A 103 26.77 4.46 -2.77
N GLY A 104 25.66 4.89 -3.39
CA GLY A 104 24.35 4.26 -3.27
C GLY A 104 24.26 2.91 -3.99
N SER A 105 23.47 2.00 -3.40
CA SER A 105 22.66 0.96 -4.05
C SER A 105 22.33 -0.23 -3.12
N GLU A 106 22.99 -0.38 -1.97
CA GLU A 106 22.80 -1.58 -1.12
C GLU A 106 21.72 -1.44 -0.02
N PHE A 107 21.34 -0.22 0.36
CA PHE A 107 20.56 -0.03 1.59
C PHE A 107 19.06 -0.31 1.46
N LEU A 108 18.45 -0.07 0.29
CA LEU A 108 17.01 -0.31 0.09
C LEU A 108 16.62 -1.79 -0.02
N ARG A 109 17.59 -2.72 -0.12
CA ARG A 109 17.32 -4.17 -0.23
C ARG A 109 16.89 -4.83 1.09
N GLN A 110 17.13 -4.20 2.24
CA GLN A 110 16.93 -4.88 3.53
C GLN A 110 15.50 -4.77 4.09
N SER A 111 14.70 -3.81 3.62
CA SER A 111 13.32 -3.62 4.11
C SER A 111 12.25 -4.40 3.32
N SER A 112 12.61 -5.06 2.22
CA SER A 112 11.65 -5.72 1.31
C SER A 112 11.51 -7.23 1.49
N ASN A 113 12.23 -7.87 2.43
CA ASN A 113 12.22 -9.33 2.56
C ASN A 113 11.06 -9.85 3.44
N GLY A 114 9.85 -9.74 2.91
CA GLY A 114 8.65 -10.40 3.43
C GLY A 114 8.27 -11.65 2.62
N GLY A 115 8.81 -12.81 3.04
CA GLY A 115 8.17 -14.14 2.97
C GLY A 115 8.09 -14.90 1.63
N TYR A 116 8.92 -15.94 1.47
CA TYR A 116 8.51 -17.34 1.23
C TYR A 116 9.70 -18.31 1.36
N GLY A 117 9.62 -19.29 2.27
CA GLY A 117 10.31 -20.58 2.15
C GLY A 117 11.68 -20.77 2.84
N SER A 118 11.68 -21.70 3.80
CA SER A 118 12.80 -22.46 4.40
C SER A 118 13.63 -21.85 5.54
N SER A 119 13.81 -22.66 6.58
CA SER A 119 14.45 -22.47 7.89
C SER A 119 15.24 -23.76 8.19
N PRO A 120 16.14 -23.88 9.18
CA PRO A 120 16.85 -22.86 10.00
C PRO A 120 18.37 -23.07 10.00
N GLU A 121 19.18 -22.02 9.88
CA GLU A 121 20.50 -22.04 10.52
C GLU A 121 20.77 -20.73 11.25
N VAL A 122 21.13 -20.91 12.52
CA VAL A 122 21.25 -19.90 13.56
C VAL A 122 22.44 -19.00 13.24
N ALA A 123 22.16 -17.78 12.79
CA ALA A 123 23.09 -16.66 12.89
C ALA A 123 22.38 -15.56 13.67
N ASN A 124 22.57 -15.58 14.99
CA ASN A 124 22.27 -14.45 15.86
C ASN A 124 23.23 -13.30 15.53
N SER A 125 22.91 -12.52 14.49
CA SER A 125 23.40 -11.14 14.39
C SER A 125 22.39 -10.27 15.13
N ILE A 126 22.73 -9.98 16.38
CA ILE A 126 22.19 -8.85 17.14
C ILE A 126 22.21 -7.65 16.20
N VAL A 127 21.02 -7.18 15.82
CA VAL A 127 20.86 -5.95 15.05
C VAL A 127 21.29 -4.82 15.97
N ASP A 128 22.54 -4.38 15.83
CA ASP A 128 23.03 -3.18 16.52
C ASP A 128 22.21 -1.98 16.04
N PRO A 129 21.47 -1.28 16.94
CA PRO A 129 20.63 -0.14 16.57
C PRO A 129 21.44 1.15 16.31
N VAL A 130 22.76 1.05 16.09
CA VAL A 130 23.69 2.17 16.18
C VAL A 130 24.07 2.76 14.80
N ARG A 131 23.61 2.18 13.69
CA ARG A 131 23.97 2.64 12.32
C ARG A 131 22.89 3.39 11.53
N ASP A 132 21.65 3.46 12.02
CA ASP A 132 20.50 4.01 11.25
C ASP A 132 20.06 5.41 11.69
N ASN A 133 20.93 6.19 12.33
CA ASN A 133 20.59 7.55 12.77
C ASN A 133 20.38 8.55 11.61
N ASN A 134 20.71 8.15 10.38
CA ASN A 134 20.69 9.03 9.21
C ASN A 134 19.57 8.66 8.22
N ILE A 135 18.60 7.82 8.58
CA ILE A 135 17.45 7.52 7.72
C ILE A 135 16.20 7.73 8.55
N PHE A 136 15.29 8.55 8.04
CA PHE A 136 13.98 8.73 8.65
C PHE A 136 12.93 8.02 7.79
N GLN A 137 12.07 7.25 8.46
CA GLN A 137 11.01 6.49 7.82
C GLN A 137 9.70 7.25 7.92
N GLU A 138 9.32 7.90 6.84
CA GLU A 138 8.09 8.67 6.74
C GLU A 138 6.91 7.78 6.39
N ARG A 139 5.73 8.13 6.90
CA ARG A 139 4.46 7.53 6.53
C ARG A 139 3.67 8.52 5.68
N PHE A 140 3.21 8.05 4.53
CA PHE A 140 2.46 8.84 3.54
C PHE A 140 1.00 8.39 3.52
N ASP A 141 0.08 9.35 3.47
CA ASP A 141 -1.33 9.19 3.13
C ASP A 141 -1.68 10.16 1.99
N LEU A 142 -1.83 9.65 0.77
CA LEU A 142 -1.95 10.45 -0.45
C LEU A 142 -3.34 10.31 -1.06
N ASP A 143 -3.98 11.44 -1.38
CA ASP A 143 -5.20 11.48 -2.19
C ASP A 143 -4.87 11.39 -3.68
N LEU A 144 -4.99 10.21 -4.24
CA LEU A 144 -4.75 9.94 -5.67
C LEU A 144 -6.03 10.07 -6.51
N GLU A 145 -7.21 10.25 -5.89
CA GLU A 145 -8.46 10.40 -6.64
C GLU A 145 -8.66 11.84 -7.11
N TYR A 146 -8.47 12.79 -6.20
CA TYR A 146 -8.71 14.21 -6.48
C TYR A 146 -7.45 15.09 -6.39
N GLU A 147 -6.33 14.54 -5.90
CA GLU A 147 -5.06 15.26 -5.72
C GLU A 147 -5.17 16.53 -4.86
N LEU A 148 -6.11 16.53 -3.91
CA LEU A 148 -6.43 17.73 -3.13
C LEU A 148 -5.55 17.88 -1.89
N TYR A 149 -5.11 16.76 -1.33
CA TYR A 149 -4.26 16.77 -0.15
C TYR A 149 -3.35 15.55 -0.04
N GLU A 150 -2.33 15.69 0.78
CA GLU A 150 -1.53 14.59 1.31
C GLU A 150 -1.14 14.86 2.76
N GLU A 151 -0.87 13.78 3.48
CA GLU A 151 -0.36 13.79 4.85
C GLU A 151 0.94 12.99 4.92
N ILE A 152 1.96 13.59 5.53
CA ILE A 152 3.28 12.97 5.74
C ILE A 152 3.58 13.01 7.23
N GLU A 153 3.67 11.84 7.87
CA GLU A 153 4.10 11.73 9.26
C GLU A 153 5.58 11.40 9.33
N VAL A 154 6.33 12.28 9.99
CA VAL A 154 7.76 12.16 10.21
C VAL A 154 7.98 11.79 11.69
N PRO A 155 8.55 10.61 12.00
CA PRO A 155 8.80 10.20 13.38
C PRO A 155 9.89 11.05 14.03
N ASP A 156 10.06 10.90 15.35
CA ASP A 156 11.18 11.54 16.05
C ASP A 156 12.52 10.97 15.57
N PHE A 157 13.47 11.85 15.26
CA PHE A 157 14.82 11.47 14.86
C PHE A 157 15.84 12.54 15.27
N SER A 158 17.14 12.22 15.17
CA SER A 158 18.24 13.07 15.66
C SER A 158 18.30 14.49 15.07
N HIS A 159 17.64 14.74 13.93
CA HIS A 159 17.77 16.01 13.20
C HIS A 159 16.45 16.78 13.03
N GLY A 160 15.35 16.32 13.63
CA GLY A 160 14.06 16.98 13.54
C GLY A 160 13.09 16.50 14.60
N ARG A 161 12.18 17.40 14.99
CA ARG A 161 11.06 17.07 15.87
C ARG A 161 10.04 16.26 15.11
N ARG A 162 9.38 15.30 15.76
CA ARG A 162 8.22 14.62 15.20
C ARG A 162 7.16 15.62 14.79
N GLY A 163 6.69 15.46 13.56
CA GLY A 163 5.69 16.34 12.97
C GLY A 163 4.80 15.57 12.02
N ARG A 164 3.60 16.11 11.81
CA ARG A 164 2.73 15.67 10.72
C ARG A 164 2.48 16.82 9.79
N PHE A 165 2.86 16.65 8.54
CA PHE A 165 2.71 17.63 7.49
C PHE A 165 1.42 17.34 6.73
N ILE A 166 0.65 18.39 6.48
CA ILE A 166 -0.57 18.34 5.68
C ILE A 166 -0.39 19.33 4.54
N HIS A 167 -0.27 18.83 3.32
CA HIS A 167 -0.24 19.69 2.13
C HIS A 167 -1.66 19.80 1.58
N ASP A 168 -2.26 20.97 1.71
CA ASP A 168 -3.56 21.29 1.11
C ASP A 168 -3.29 21.99 -0.23
N PHE A 169 -3.34 21.23 -1.33
CA PHE A 169 -3.05 21.73 -2.67
C PHE A 169 -4.15 22.66 -3.17
N ALA A 170 -5.38 22.51 -2.69
CA ALA A 170 -6.51 23.37 -3.03
C ALA A 170 -6.39 24.75 -2.37
N ALA A 171 -6.04 24.79 -1.08
CA ALA A 171 -5.80 26.04 -0.35
C ALA A 171 -4.40 26.63 -0.61
N ASN A 172 -3.50 25.86 -1.23
CA ASN A 172 -2.09 26.19 -1.44
C ASN A 172 -1.35 26.51 -0.13
N LYS A 173 -1.57 25.67 0.89
CA LYS A 173 -1.00 25.78 2.24
C LYS A 173 -0.36 24.48 2.69
N THR A 174 0.65 24.60 3.55
CA THR A 174 1.20 23.51 4.35
C THR A 174 0.83 23.72 5.81
N GLY A 175 0.21 22.73 6.42
CA GLY A 175 0.00 22.62 7.85
C GLY A 175 1.07 21.72 8.47
N ILE A 176 1.58 22.09 9.65
CA ILE A 176 2.51 21.27 10.44
C ILE A 176 1.89 21.08 11.82
N VAL A 177 1.56 19.83 12.17
CA VAL A 177 1.11 19.46 13.50
C VAL A 177 2.35 19.14 14.34
N ASP A 178 2.64 20.02 15.30
CA ASP A 178 3.65 19.79 16.33
C ASP A 178 3.03 18.94 17.44
N VAL A 179 3.29 17.62 17.35
CA VAL A 179 2.73 16.62 18.27
C VAL A 179 3.21 16.85 19.70
N GLU A 180 4.48 17.20 19.86
CA GLU A 180 5.11 17.40 21.16
C GLU A 180 4.67 18.73 21.79
N GLY A 181 4.69 19.81 21.02
CA GLY A 181 4.28 21.14 21.47
C GLY A 181 2.77 21.36 21.50
N ARG A 182 1.97 20.36 21.10
CA ARG A 182 0.49 20.41 21.03
C ARG A 182 -0.04 21.69 20.38
N ARG A 183 0.47 22.02 19.21
CA ARG A 183 0.12 23.23 18.44
C ARG A 183 0.24 22.93 16.95
N CYS A 184 -0.34 23.79 16.14
CA CYS A 184 -0.22 23.73 14.69
C CYS A 184 0.46 24.97 14.13
N PHE A 185 1.10 24.78 12.98
CA PHE A 185 1.68 25.85 12.18
C PHE A 185 1.09 25.82 10.77
N VAL A 186 0.90 26.98 10.17
CA VAL A 186 0.40 27.12 8.80
C VAL A 186 1.32 28.04 8.01
N MET A 187 1.75 27.58 6.84
CA MET A 187 2.59 28.34 5.91
C MET A 187 2.11 28.19 4.47
N PRO A 188 2.54 29.06 3.54
CA PRO A 188 2.32 28.84 2.12
C PRO A 188 2.96 27.53 1.64
N LEU A 189 2.27 26.80 0.76
CA LEU A 189 2.81 25.59 0.15
C LEU A 189 3.99 25.91 -0.77
N ASN A 190 5.13 25.22 -0.57
CA ASN A 190 6.27 25.34 -1.47
C ASN A 190 6.17 24.31 -2.61
N ARG A 191 5.56 24.72 -3.73
CA ARG A 191 5.39 23.87 -4.93
C ARG A 191 6.68 23.50 -5.66
N SER A 192 7.83 24.07 -5.30
CA SER A 192 9.12 23.62 -5.84
C SER A 192 9.72 22.46 -5.05
N LEU A 193 9.29 22.22 -3.81
CA LEU A 193 9.77 21.14 -2.96
C LEU A 193 8.76 20.01 -2.82
N VAL A 194 7.47 20.36 -2.75
CA VAL A 194 6.35 19.42 -2.58
C VAL A 194 5.78 19.00 -3.93
N LEU A 195 5.88 17.71 -4.25
CA LEU A 195 5.26 17.12 -5.43
C LEU A 195 3.77 16.88 -5.21
N PRO A 196 2.92 16.97 -6.25
CA PRO A 196 1.53 16.53 -6.16
C PRO A 196 1.40 15.01 -5.88
N PRO A 197 0.26 14.56 -5.34
CA PRO A 197 0.08 13.17 -4.86
C PRO A 197 0.42 12.08 -5.87
N HIS A 198 0.00 12.18 -7.15
CA HIS A 198 0.38 11.16 -8.14
C HIS A 198 1.88 11.14 -8.44
N SER A 199 2.50 12.31 -8.50
CA SER A 199 3.93 12.42 -8.80
C SER A 199 4.76 11.89 -7.64
N LEU A 200 4.36 12.20 -6.40
CA LEU A 200 4.97 11.65 -5.20
C LEU A 200 4.78 10.13 -5.11
N PHE A 201 3.58 9.63 -5.41
CA PHE A 201 3.32 8.19 -5.45
C PHE A 201 4.20 7.45 -6.47
N ASP A 202 4.28 7.94 -7.71
CA ASP A 202 5.13 7.36 -8.75
C ASP A 202 6.60 7.33 -8.33
N LEU A 203 7.08 8.42 -7.71
CA LEU A 203 8.42 8.48 -7.15
C LEU A 203 8.64 7.42 -6.06
N ILE A 204 7.75 7.31 -5.08
CA ILE A 204 7.83 6.32 -4.00
C ILE A 204 7.89 4.89 -4.56
N VAL A 205 7.07 4.58 -5.57
CA VAL A 205 7.06 3.28 -6.24
C VAL A 205 8.40 2.99 -6.92
N LYS A 206 8.94 3.97 -7.65
CA LYS A 206 10.24 3.85 -8.34
C LYS A 206 11.41 3.71 -7.38
N MET A 207 11.41 4.47 -6.28
CA MET A 207 12.39 4.35 -5.20
C MET A 207 12.37 2.95 -4.60
N ARG A 208 11.18 2.43 -4.24
CA ARG A 208 11.04 1.09 -3.65
C ARG A 208 11.50 -0.01 -4.61
N ALA A 209 11.30 0.18 -5.90
CA ALA A 209 11.75 -0.76 -6.92
C ALA A 209 13.27 -0.65 -7.21
N GLY A 210 13.96 0.34 -6.65
CA GLY A 210 15.41 0.54 -6.81
C GLY A 210 15.81 1.13 -8.16
N TYR A 211 14.86 1.68 -8.94
CA TYR A 211 15.13 2.25 -10.27
C TYR A 211 15.46 3.74 -10.24
N TYR A 212 15.43 4.39 -9.08
CA TYR A 212 15.57 5.84 -8.97
C TYR A 212 16.34 6.26 -7.73
N ASP A 213 17.43 7.00 -7.94
CA ASP A 213 18.16 7.70 -6.88
C ASP A 213 17.53 9.09 -6.70
N VAL A 214 17.04 9.37 -5.50
CA VAL A 214 16.46 10.68 -5.16
C VAL A 214 17.54 11.68 -4.80
N ASP A 215 17.32 12.94 -5.17
CA ASP A 215 18.10 14.06 -4.67
C ASP A 215 17.69 14.32 -3.21
N THR A 216 18.57 13.97 -2.27
CA THR A 216 18.37 14.18 -0.84
C THR A 216 19.10 15.42 -0.33
N GLU A 217 19.44 16.37 -1.21
CA GLU A 217 19.96 17.67 -0.78
C GLU A 217 18.97 18.36 0.17
N ILE A 218 19.51 19.01 1.21
CA ILE A 218 18.69 19.67 2.23
C ILE A 218 18.48 21.14 1.87
N VAL A 219 17.22 21.52 1.68
CA VAL A 219 16.81 22.92 1.49
C VAL A 219 16.27 23.48 2.81
N ARG A 220 16.97 24.49 3.35
CA ARG A 220 16.66 25.09 4.66
C ARG A 220 15.79 26.33 4.52
N GLU A 221 14.64 26.31 5.17
CA GLU A 221 13.73 27.46 5.27
C GLU A 221 13.67 27.96 6.71
N ARG A 222 14.05 29.22 6.92
CA ARG A 222 13.93 29.87 8.22
C ARG A 222 12.59 30.56 8.34
N MET A 223 11.84 30.18 9.36
CA MET A 223 10.49 30.63 9.61
C MET A 223 10.36 31.30 10.99
N ARG A 224 9.42 32.24 11.08
CA ARG A 224 9.05 32.91 12.32
C ARG A 224 7.56 32.70 12.59
N VAL A 225 7.21 32.38 13.83
CA VAL A 225 5.85 32.38 14.36
C VAL A 225 5.30 33.80 14.38
N VAL A 226 4.09 33.97 13.84
CA VAL A 226 3.28 35.18 13.95
C VAL A 226 2.25 34.97 15.06
N THR A 227 2.20 35.91 16.02
CA THR A 227 1.22 35.95 17.11
C THR A 227 0.23 37.09 16.88
N PRO A 228 -1.02 36.99 17.37
CA PRO A 228 -1.65 35.88 18.12
C PRO A 228 -1.96 34.63 17.24
N PRO A 229 -2.38 33.49 17.83
CA PRO A 229 -2.86 32.35 17.05
C PRO A 229 -4.04 32.74 16.16
N ILE A 230 -4.19 32.00 15.05
CA ILE A 230 -5.28 32.14 14.10
C ILE A 230 -6.60 31.80 14.80
N LEU A 231 -7.53 32.75 14.77
CA LEU A 231 -8.89 32.57 15.30
C LEU A 231 -9.88 32.19 14.19
N ASP A 232 -9.67 32.71 12.98
CA ASP A 232 -10.49 32.43 11.80
C ASP A 232 -9.76 31.48 10.83
N PHE A 233 -10.30 30.27 10.67
CA PHE A 233 -9.74 29.21 9.84
C PHE A 233 -10.16 29.27 8.37
N ARG A 234 -10.95 30.27 7.95
CA ARG A 234 -11.43 30.39 6.57
C ARG A 234 -10.32 30.34 5.51
N ASP A 235 -9.15 30.91 5.81
CA ASP A 235 -8.00 30.97 4.89
C ASP A 235 -6.93 29.88 5.16
N VAL A 236 -7.21 28.93 6.05
CA VAL A 236 -6.27 27.87 6.43
C VAL A 236 -6.35 26.66 5.50
N GLY A 237 -7.54 26.38 4.95
CA GLY A 237 -7.80 25.18 4.14
C GLY A 237 -8.54 24.10 4.93
N TYR A 238 -9.37 23.32 4.25
CA TYR A 238 -10.27 22.36 4.88
C TYR A 238 -9.50 21.24 5.58
N TYR A 239 -8.51 20.67 4.90
CA TYR A 239 -7.77 19.50 5.41
C TYR A 239 -6.91 19.87 6.62
N ILE A 240 -6.24 21.02 6.57
CA ILE A 240 -5.44 21.53 7.69
C ILE A 240 -6.35 21.87 8.88
N THR A 241 -7.49 22.53 8.65
CA THR A 241 -8.45 22.87 9.70
C THR A 241 -8.99 21.63 10.41
N ARG A 242 -9.26 20.55 9.65
CA ARG A 242 -9.72 19.28 10.21
C ARG A 242 -8.75 18.73 11.26
N GLU A 243 -7.46 18.76 10.97
CA GLU A 243 -6.41 18.25 11.86
C GLU A 243 -6.07 19.22 13.01
N CYS A 244 -6.15 20.53 12.76
CA CYS A 244 -5.62 21.56 13.66
C CYS A 244 -6.66 22.30 14.50
N SER A 245 -7.96 22.15 14.23
CA SER A 245 -9.04 22.89 14.92
C SER A 245 -9.06 22.73 16.45
N SER A 246 -8.49 21.65 16.97
CA SER A 246 -8.38 21.38 18.42
C SER A 246 -7.12 21.96 19.08
N LEU A 247 -6.23 22.57 18.29
CA LEU A 247 -4.91 23.05 18.73
C LEU A 247 -4.74 24.54 18.39
N PRO A 248 -4.05 25.33 19.26
CA PRO A 248 -3.58 26.66 18.89
C PRO A 248 -2.80 26.60 17.58
N THR A 249 -3.29 27.33 16.57
CA THR A 249 -2.72 27.31 15.22
C THR A 249 -2.07 28.65 14.93
N TYR A 250 -0.79 28.64 14.54
CA TYR A 250 -0.02 29.86 14.30
C TYR A 250 0.40 29.97 12.84
N ARG A 251 0.43 31.19 12.31
CA ARG A 251 0.99 31.43 10.97
C ARG A 251 2.52 31.48 11.04
N LEU A 252 3.17 30.92 10.04
CA LEU A 252 4.62 31.06 9.84
C LEU A 252 4.92 32.00 8.68
N GLU A 253 5.90 32.86 8.88
CA GLU A 253 6.43 33.76 7.86
C GLU A 253 7.91 33.47 7.59
N ARG A 254 8.29 33.51 6.31
CA ARG A 254 9.67 33.29 5.88
C ARG A 254 10.55 34.47 6.30
N MET A 255 11.67 34.17 6.93
CA MET A 255 12.67 35.17 7.27
C MET A 255 13.66 35.36 6.13
N THR A 256 13.73 36.56 5.57
CA THR A 256 14.72 36.93 4.55
C THR A 256 16.01 37.47 5.16
N VAL A 257 15.95 38.01 6.38
CA VAL A 257 17.10 38.55 7.11
C VAL A 257 17.48 37.63 8.27
N PRO A 258 18.77 37.25 8.40
CA PRO A 258 19.23 36.49 9.55
C PRO A 258 19.23 37.40 10.79
N VAL A 259 18.28 37.17 11.71
CA VAL A 259 18.28 37.86 13.01
C VAL A 259 19.25 37.14 13.94
N PHE A 260 20.44 37.70 14.11
CA PHE A 260 21.38 37.30 15.16
C PHE A 260 20.97 37.93 16.50
N LYS A 261 19.92 37.41 17.13
CA LYS A 261 19.75 37.65 18.58
C LYS A 261 20.83 36.84 19.29
N ARG A 262 21.78 37.53 19.93
CA ARG A 262 22.94 36.94 20.64
C ARG A 262 22.57 36.06 21.86
N SER A 263 21.28 35.80 22.06
CA SER A 263 20.71 35.18 23.26
C SER A 263 19.71 34.06 22.98
N LEU A 264 19.55 33.62 21.72
CA LEU A 264 18.73 32.45 21.42
C LEU A 264 19.55 31.17 21.67
N GLY A 265 19.17 30.41 22.69
CA GLY A 265 19.70 29.08 22.95
C GLY A 265 19.08 28.06 21.99
N GLU A 266 19.63 26.84 21.98
CA GLU A 266 19.14 25.72 21.15
C GLU A 266 17.65 25.41 21.42
N ASN A 267 17.20 25.59 22.67
CA ASN A 267 15.81 25.43 23.09
C ASN A 267 14.84 26.52 22.58
N ASP A 268 15.33 27.57 21.93
CA ASP A 268 14.50 28.61 21.31
C ASP A 268 14.12 28.29 19.86
N ARG A 269 14.71 27.24 19.29
CA ARG A 269 14.53 26.82 17.90
C ARG A 269 13.82 25.48 17.84
N ALA A 270 13.06 25.28 16.77
CA ALA A 270 12.50 23.97 16.45
C ALA A 270 12.73 23.68 14.98
N THR A 271 13.19 22.47 14.70
CA THR A 271 13.44 21.99 13.35
C THR A 271 12.42 20.92 13.01
N PHE A 272 11.74 21.10 11.89
CA PHE A 272 10.89 20.10 11.27
C PHE A 272 11.50 19.72 9.92
N VAL A 273 11.44 18.44 9.57
CA VAL A 273 12.04 17.93 8.34
C VAL A 273 11.03 17.03 7.66
N GLU A 274 10.95 17.11 6.33
CA GLU A 274 10.13 16.21 5.51
C GLU A 274 10.81 15.95 4.16
N PHE A 275 10.45 14.85 3.50
CA PHE A 275 10.71 14.62 2.09
C PHE A 275 9.39 14.44 1.33
N ALA A 276 8.97 15.50 0.64
CA ALA A 276 7.77 15.52 -0.18
C ALA A 276 8.08 15.41 -1.69
N GLY A 277 9.23 14.82 -2.04
CA GLY A 277 9.51 14.29 -3.37
C GLY A 277 10.65 14.92 -4.16
N ASN A 278 10.93 16.23 -4.04
CA ASN A 278 12.03 16.83 -4.81
C ASN A 278 13.36 16.84 -4.03
N LYS A 279 13.34 17.40 -2.82
CA LYS A 279 14.48 17.57 -1.92
C LYS A 279 14.03 17.41 -0.48
N VAL A 280 14.97 17.22 0.44
CA VAL A 280 14.67 17.21 1.87
C VAL A 280 14.41 18.65 2.33
N GLY A 281 13.18 18.95 2.72
CA GLY A 281 12.80 20.24 3.26
C GLY A 281 13.10 20.31 4.75
N GLN A 282 13.90 21.29 5.18
CA GLN A 282 14.18 21.54 6.61
C GLN A 282 13.63 22.91 7.00
N ILE A 283 12.59 22.92 7.84
CA ILE A 283 11.92 24.11 8.34
C ILE A 283 12.43 24.42 9.74
N GLU A 284 13.11 25.55 9.88
CA GLU A 284 13.67 26.02 11.14
C GLU A 284 12.85 27.19 11.68
N ILE A 285 12.11 26.95 12.76
CA ILE A 285 11.31 27.96 13.46
C ILE A 285 12.15 28.59 14.58
N VAL A 286 12.41 29.90 14.48
CA VAL A 286 13.41 30.56 15.35
C VAL A 286 12.87 31.13 16.67
N ASN A 287 11.56 31.33 16.78
CA ASN A 287 10.87 31.90 17.95
C ASN A 287 9.79 30.95 18.46
N ILE A 288 10.10 29.66 18.53
CA ILE A 288 9.10 28.61 18.81
C ILE A 288 8.39 28.80 20.16
N LYS A 289 9.06 29.44 21.13
CA LYS A 289 8.49 29.74 22.46
C LYS A 289 7.32 30.72 22.43
N GLU A 290 7.20 31.54 21.38
CA GLU A 290 6.07 32.46 21.24
C GLU A 290 4.76 31.73 20.86
N ALA A 291 4.85 30.50 20.34
CA ALA A 291 3.70 29.66 20.02
C ALA A 291 3.34 28.77 21.24
N VAL A 292 2.34 29.15 22.02
CA VAL A 292 1.93 28.38 23.20
C VAL A 292 1.01 27.22 22.80
N GLY A 293 1.27 26.03 23.32
CA GLY A 293 0.52 24.81 23.02
C GLY A 293 -0.81 24.69 23.76
N ALA A 294 -1.64 23.74 23.33
CA ALA A 294 -2.84 23.37 24.06
C ALA A 294 -2.47 22.73 25.41
N GLY A 295 -3.02 23.26 26.50
CA GLY A 295 -2.81 22.71 27.85
C GLY A 295 -1.52 23.15 28.54
N SER A 296 -0.66 23.96 27.91
CA SER A 296 0.39 24.69 28.62
C SER A 296 -0.23 25.91 29.30
N SER A 297 -0.72 25.74 30.52
CA SER A 297 -1.00 26.86 31.41
C SER A 297 0.29 27.63 31.63
N GLN A 298 0.28 28.94 31.35
CA GLN A 298 1.31 29.86 31.83
C GLN A 298 1.36 29.73 33.36
N ALA A 299 2.43 29.13 33.86
CA ALA A 299 2.84 29.27 35.25
C ALA A 299 3.70 30.54 35.37
#